data_AF-A0A2S6AXZ7-F1
#
_entry.id   AF-A0A2S6AXZ7-F1
#
_cell.length_a   1.000
_cell.length_b   1.000
_cell.length_c   1.000
_cell.angle_alpha   90.00
_cell.angle_beta   90.00
_cell.angle_gamma   90.00
#
_symmetry.space_group_name_H-M   'P 1'
#
loop_
_entity.id
_entity.type
_entity.pdbx_description
1 polymer ?
#
loop_
_entity_poly.entity_id
_entity_poly.type
_entity_poly.pdbx_seq_one_letter_code
_entity_poly.pdbx_strand_id
1 'polypeptide(L)'
;MGLELAVALRKLEEEGSTGVLRAGDGSFHLTRGAIVSADCRRTTGLDRLVVEAGVATAEDWQRAGSGDPGRVLAQPQLETLALLSVFDAAYFLLASATTPEFEPAPEHWLAPVCHINPGLLVNECARRGDPEAGPWPAEAVDRAPVVPVRRVRRRRISLTGGQAEVLAAADGRRTVADIARELGRTSYGCLVAVRDLTLADLIQPADATTFPAIPVPPARSEVVVPPPLVRRRRSATSVVPPDHWESPVDVDVLVRLRAALEELE
;
A
#
# COMPACT_ATOMS: atom_id res chain seq x y z
N MET A 1 -10.47 5.19 4.87
CA MET A 1 -10.07 3.86 5.35
C MET A 1 -11.31 2.98 5.52
N GLY A 2 -11.34 1.83 4.85
CA GLY A 2 -12.42 0.86 4.87
C GLY A 2 -12.47 0.11 6.20
N LEU A 3 -13.31 0.60 7.12
CA LEU A 3 -13.42 0.08 8.48
C LEU A 3 -13.84 -1.40 8.52
N GLU A 4 -14.74 -1.83 7.63
CA GLU A 4 -15.20 -3.22 7.56
C GLU A 4 -14.07 -4.20 7.22
N LEU A 5 -13.24 -3.86 6.23
CA LEU A 5 -12.08 -4.67 5.85
C LEU A 5 -11.06 -4.77 6.99
N ALA A 6 -10.75 -3.66 7.66
CA ALA A 6 -9.85 -3.66 8.80
C ALA A 6 -10.36 -4.52 9.97
N VAL A 7 -11.67 -4.47 10.25
CA VAL A 7 -12.31 -5.31 11.27
C VAL A 7 -12.27 -6.80 10.88
N ALA A 8 -12.58 -7.12 9.62
CA ALA A 8 -12.52 -8.50 9.13
C ALA A 8 -11.10 -9.08 9.23
N LEU A 9 -10.09 -8.31 8.84
CA LEU A 9 -8.68 -8.70 8.94
C LEU A 9 -8.26 -9.00 10.38
N ARG A 10 -8.64 -8.14 11.34
CA ARG A 10 -8.37 -8.38 12.77
C ARG A 10 -9.08 -9.64 13.28
N LYS A 11 -10.33 -9.85 12.90
CA LYS A 11 -11.08 -11.05 13.28
C LYS A 11 -10.38 -12.33 12.79
N LEU A 12 -9.96 -12.35 11.52
CA LEU A 12 -9.28 -13.51 10.93
C LEU A 12 -7.89 -13.75 11.55
N GLU A 13 -7.21 -12.69 11.98
CA GLU A 13 -5.99 -12.77 12.79
C GLU A 13 -6.25 -13.50 14.11
N GLU A 14 -7.23 -13.04 14.89
CA GLU A 14 -7.60 -13.60 16.20
C GLU A 14 -8.07 -15.06 16.10
N GLU A 15 -8.79 -15.41 15.03
CA GLU A 15 -9.28 -16.76 14.76
C GLU A 15 -8.20 -17.70 14.20
N GLY A 16 -7.03 -17.18 13.82
CA GLY A 16 -5.97 -17.98 13.18
C GLY A 16 -6.42 -18.58 11.84
N SER A 17 -7.26 -17.85 11.08
CA SER A 17 -7.89 -18.36 9.87
C SER A 17 -6.91 -18.57 8.72
N THR A 18 -7.15 -19.60 7.91
CA THR A 18 -6.45 -19.87 6.65
C THR A 18 -7.45 -19.84 5.50
N GLY A 19 -7.21 -19.01 4.49
CA GLY A 19 -8.11 -18.84 3.36
C GLY A 19 -7.86 -17.55 2.59
N VAL A 20 -8.86 -17.12 1.84
CA VAL A 20 -8.81 -15.90 1.02
C VAL A 20 -9.88 -14.93 1.47
N LEU A 21 -9.49 -13.68 1.73
CA LEU A 21 -10.38 -12.56 2.00
C LEU A 21 -10.46 -11.68 0.74
N ARG A 22 -11.58 -11.71 0.03
CA ARG A 22 -11.83 -10.86 -1.14
C ARG A 22 -12.38 -9.51 -0.70
N ALA A 23 -11.92 -8.43 -1.32
CA ALA A 23 -12.42 -7.09 -1.05
C ALA A 23 -12.30 -6.23 -2.32
N GLY A 24 -13.44 -5.82 -2.90
CA GLY A 24 -13.45 -4.96 -4.08
C GLY A 24 -12.70 -5.56 -5.27
N ASP A 25 -11.61 -4.92 -5.66
CA ASP A 25 -10.78 -5.25 -6.81
C ASP A 25 -9.51 -6.04 -6.47
N GLY A 26 -9.47 -6.67 -5.30
CA GLY A 26 -8.33 -7.48 -4.86
C GLY A 26 -8.67 -8.48 -3.76
N SER A 27 -7.62 -9.09 -3.21
CA SER A 27 -7.76 -10.09 -2.15
C SER A 27 -6.53 -10.18 -1.24
N PHE A 28 -6.73 -10.78 -0.07
CA PHE A 28 -5.68 -11.17 0.87
C PHE A 28 -5.70 -12.68 1.03
N HIS A 29 -4.54 -13.32 0.93
CA HIS A 29 -4.34 -14.70 1.31
C HIS A 29 -3.83 -14.77 2.74
N LEU A 30 -4.54 -15.52 3.59
CA LEU A 30 -4.19 -15.73 4.98
C LEU A 30 -3.76 -17.17 5.24
N THR A 31 -2.79 -17.34 6.13
CA THR A 31 -2.37 -18.63 6.67
C THR A 31 -2.16 -18.49 8.16
N ARG A 32 -2.95 -19.23 8.95
CA ARG A 32 -2.91 -19.19 10.41
C ARG A 32 -3.01 -17.77 10.97
N GLY A 33 -3.90 -16.96 10.40
CA GLY A 33 -4.15 -15.57 10.78
C GLY A 33 -3.14 -14.54 10.26
N ALA A 34 -2.02 -14.96 9.65
CA ALA A 34 -1.06 -14.06 9.02
C ALA A 34 -1.37 -13.85 7.53
N ILE A 35 -1.15 -12.64 7.02
CA ILE A 35 -1.25 -12.35 5.58
C ILE A 35 0.04 -12.81 4.90
N VAL A 36 -0.09 -13.64 3.89
CA VAL A 36 1.04 -14.24 3.17
C VAL A 36 1.13 -13.81 1.71
N SER A 37 0.05 -13.24 1.17
CA SER A 37 0.00 -12.64 -0.15
C SER A 37 -1.21 -11.70 -0.24
N ALA A 38 -1.15 -10.73 -1.14
CA ALA A 38 -2.28 -9.89 -1.49
C ALA A 38 -2.13 -9.41 -2.93
N ASP A 39 -3.26 -9.24 -3.60
CA ASP A 39 -3.35 -8.72 -4.96
C ASP A 39 -4.36 -7.58 -5.02
N CYS A 40 -4.13 -6.63 -5.92
CA CYS A 40 -5.04 -5.53 -6.18
C CYS A 40 -4.87 -5.11 -7.64
N ARG A 41 -5.98 -4.94 -8.37
CA ARG A 41 -5.91 -4.54 -9.80
C ARG A 41 -5.25 -3.19 -10.04
N ARG A 42 -5.23 -2.34 -9.00
CA ARG A 42 -4.59 -1.01 -9.01
C ARG A 42 -3.09 -1.05 -8.75
N THR A 43 -2.51 -2.21 -8.45
CA THR A 43 -1.07 -2.35 -8.18
C THR A 43 -0.32 -3.09 -9.27
N THR A 44 1.00 -2.96 -9.22
CA THR A 44 1.90 -3.85 -9.96
C THR A 44 1.95 -5.17 -9.22
N GLY A 45 1.53 -6.26 -9.89
CA GLY A 45 1.52 -7.58 -9.29
C GLY A 45 2.93 -8.07 -8.94
N LEU A 46 3.02 -8.94 -7.93
CA LEU A 46 4.28 -9.55 -7.52
C LEU A 46 4.97 -10.30 -8.66
N ASP A 47 4.20 -10.91 -9.56
CA ASP A 47 4.65 -11.55 -10.79
C ASP A 47 5.50 -10.61 -11.66
N ARG A 48 5.05 -9.36 -11.82
CA ARG A 48 5.79 -8.33 -12.56
C ARG A 48 7.01 -7.84 -11.77
N LEU A 49 6.85 -7.62 -10.47
CA LEU A 49 7.94 -7.13 -9.60
C LEU A 49 9.13 -8.09 -9.59
N VAL A 50 8.89 -9.41 -9.48
CA VAL A 50 9.98 -10.40 -9.47
C VAL A 50 10.69 -10.51 -10.81
N VAL A 51 9.98 -10.33 -11.92
CA VAL A 51 10.58 -10.37 -13.26
C VAL A 51 11.46 -9.15 -13.49
N GLU A 52 10.96 -7.96 -13.15
CA GLU A 52 11.68 -6.71 -13.32
C GLU A 52 12.89 -6.58 -12.37
N ALA A 53 12.79 -7.15 -11.18
CA ALA A 53 13.91 -7.27 -10.26
C ALA A 53 14.91 -8.38 -10.65
N GLY A 54 14.64 -9.18 -11.68
CA GLY A 54 15.50 -10.29 -12.10
C GLY A 54 15.51 -11.48 -11.13
N VAL A 55 14.55 -11.55 -10.19
CA VAL A 55 14.43 -12.60 -9.18
C VAL A 55 13.93 -13.91 -9.79
N ALA A 56 12.98 -13.83 -10.73
CA ALA A 56 12.43 -14.99 -11.41
C ALA A 56 12.04 -14.64 -12.85
N THR A 57 12.07 -15.61 -13.75
CA THR A 57 11.45 -15.42 -15.08
C THR A 57 9.93 -15.55 -14.99
N ALA A 58 9.21 -15.06 -16.00
CA ALA A 58 7.75 -15.25 -16.07
C ALA A 58 7.35 -16.75 -16.07
N GLU A 59 8.17 -17.59 -16.71
CA GLU A 59 7.97 -19.04 -16.72
C GLU A 59 8.17 -19.67 -15.34
N ASP A 60 9.18 -19.21 -14.59
CA ASP A 60 9.39 -19.65 -13.21
C ASP A 60 8.21 -19.29 -12.31
N TRP A 61 7.69 -18.07 -12.47
CA TRP A 61 6.53 -17.62 -11.72
C TRP A 61 5.28 -18.43 -12.04
N GLN A 62 5.03 -18.71 -13.32
CA GLN A 62 3.91 -19.55 -13.74
C GLN A 62 4.05 -20.97 -13.18
N ARG A 63 5.25 -21.57 -13.23
CA ARG A 63 5.52 -22.89 -12.64
C ARG A 63 5.26 -22.90 -11.13
N ALA A 64 5.70 -21.86 -10.42
CA ALA A 64 5.44 -21.70 -9.00
C ALA A 64 3.94 -21.71 -8.67
N GLY A 65 3.14 -20.92 -9.40
CA GLY A 65 1.69 -20.89 -9.23
C GLY A 65 0.98 -22.20 -9.59
N SER A 66 1.60 -23.04 -10.43
CA SER A 66 1.07 -24.37 -10.80
C SER A 66 1.48 -25.51 -9.86
N GLY A 67 2.27 -25.22 -8.81
CA GLY A 67 2.64 -26.20 -7.79
C GLY A 67 4.12 -26.57 -7.74
N ASP A 68 4.99 -25.89 -8.49
CA ASP A 68 6.45 -26.06 -8.40
C ASP A 68 7.17 -24.74 -8.00
N PRO A 69 7.00 -24.27 -6.74
CA PRO A 69 7.52 -22.99 -6.31
C PRO A 69 8.99 -23.04 -5.85
N GLY A 70 9.62 -24.22 -5.80
CA GLY A 70 10.91 -24.43 -5.14
C GLY A 70 12.02 -23.50 -5.63
N ARG A 71 12.10 -23.27 -6.94
CA ARG A 71 13.10 -22.36 -7.53
C ARG A 71 12.90 -20.91 -7.12
N VAL A 72 11.64 -20.46 -7.07
CA VAL A 72 11.27 -19.07 -6.76
C VAL A 72 11.42 -18.83 -5.26
N LEU A 73 10.95 -19.75 -4.41
CA LEU A 73 11.08 -19.67 -2.95
C LEU A 73 12.53 -19.67 -2.47
N ALA A 74 13.45 -20.25 -3.24
CA ALA A 74 14.88 -20.23 -2.92
C ALA A 74 15.54 -18.86 -3.14
N GLN A 75 14.86 -17.88 -3.74
CA GLN A 75 15.43 -16.57 -4.02
C GLN A 75 15.33 -15.64 -2.79
N PRO A 76 16.45 -15.15 -2.23
CA PRO A 76 16.44 -14.33 -1.02
C PRO A 76 15.62 -13.04 -1.15
N GLN A 77 15.62 -12.42 -2.33
CA GLN A 77 14.92 -11.15 -2.57
C GLN A 77 13.40 -11.31 -2.69
N LEU A 78 12.88 -12.55 -2.82
CA LEU A 78 11.44 -12.79 -2.95
C LEU A 78 10.66 -12.28 -1.76
N GLU A 79 11.15 -12.51 -0.53
CA GLU A 79 10.49 -12.08 0.70
C GLU A 79 10.28 -10.56 0.69
N THR A 80 11.31 -9.77 0.36
CA THR A 80 11.19 -8.31 0.31
C THR A 80 10.17 -7.86 -0.75
N LEU A 81 10.17 -8.48 -1.94
CA LEU A 81 9.20 -8.14 -2.98
C LEU A 81 7.78 -8.55 -2.59
N ALA A 82 7.60 -9.69 -1.92
CA ALA A 82 6.31 -10.15 -1.42
C ALA A 82 5.76 -9.19 -0.36
N LEU A 83 6.60 -8.77 0.60
CA LEU A 83 6.22 -7.76 1.60
C LEU A 83 5.80 -6.45 0.92
N LEU A 84 6.61 -5.95 -0.02
CA LEU A 84 6.30 -4.74 -0.77
C LEU A 84 4.97 -4.87 -1.53
N SER A 85 4.73 -6.00 -2.20
CA SER A 85 3.48 -6.30 -2.90
C SER A 85 2.27 -6.28 -1.96
N VAL A 86 2.39 -6.91 -0.78
CA VAL A 86 1.29 -6.95 0.19
C VAL A 86 0.96 -5.56 0.70
N PHE A 87 1.97 -4.78 1.12
CA PHE A 87 1.75 -3.40 1.56
C PHE A 87 1.21 -2.49 0.46
N ASP A 88 1.62 -2.71 -0.79
CA ASP A 88 1.12 -1.97 -1.95
C ASP A 88 -0.37 -2.26 -2.17
N ALA A 89 -0.76 -3.54 -2.29
CA ALA A 89 -2.15 -3.95 -2.46
C ALA A 89 -3.03 -3.48 -1.29
N ALA A 90 -2.55 -3.71 -0.06
CA ALA A 90 -3.28 -3.37 1.16
C ALA A 90 -3.61 -1.88 1.25
N TYR A 91 -2.69 -1.00 0.88
CA TYR A 91 -2.91 0.44 0.92
C TYR A 91 -4.15 0.85 0.11
N PHE A 92 -4.28 0.34 -1.11
CA PHE A 92 -5.39 0.70 -2.01
C PHE A 92 -6.70 -0.01 -1.65
N LEU A 93 -6.63 -1.27 -1.19
CA LEU A 93 -7.80 -2.01 -0.73
C LEU A 93 -8.38 -1.38 0.55
N LEU A 94 -7.55 -1.06 1.53
CA LEU A 94 -7.95 -0.40 2.77
C LEU A 94 -8.36 1.07 2.59
N ALA A 95 -8.00 1.71 1.47
CA ALA A 95 -8.56 3.02 1.14
C ALA A 95 -10.04 2.93 0.72
N SER A 96 -10.45 1.81 0.14
CA SER A 96 -11.77 1.62 -0.47
C SER A 96 -12.81 1.15 0.54
N ALA A 97 -14.05 1.61 0.40
CA ALA A 97 -15.18 1.09 1.18
C ALA A 97 -15.81 -0.10 0.45
N THR A 98 -15.46 -1.31 0.86
CA THR A 98 -15.93 -2.56 0.24
C THR A 98 -16.25 -3.58 1.32
N THR A 99 -17.31 -4.34 1.14
CA THR A 99 -17.66 -5.44 2.05
C THR A 99 -16.72 -6.62 1.79
N PRO A 100 -16.00 -7.11 2.81
CA PRO A 100 -15.07 -8.21 2.66
C PRO A 100 -15.77 -9.57 2.72
N GLU A 101 -15.34 -10.52 1.88
CA GLU A 101 -15.88 -11.88 1.82
C GLU A 101 -14.76 -12.89 2.04
N PHE A 102 -14.88 -13.71 3.09
CA PHE A 102 -13.89 -14.73 3.44
C PHE A 102 -14.31 -16.12 2.97
N GLU A 103 -13.39 -16.82 2.32
CA GLU A 103 -13.55 -18.21 1.88
C GLU A 103 -12.37 -19.04 2.40
N PRO A 104 -12.60 -20.13 3.16
CA PRO A 104 -11.55 -21.08 3.50
C PRO A 104 -10.91 -21.67 2.23
N ALA A 105 -9.58 -21.72 2.20
CA ALA A 105 -8.81 -22.23 1.08
C ALA A 105 -7.50 -22.87 1.58
N PRO A 106 -6.81 -23.70 0.78
CA PRO A 106 -5.48 -24.18 1.11
C PRO A 106 -4.49 -23.03 1.34
N GLU A 107 -3.41 -23.32 2.07
CA GLU A 107 -2.32 -22.35 2.26
C GLU A 107 -1.76 -21.88 0.92
N HIS A 108 -1.53 -20.57 0.79
CA HIS A 108 -0.91 -20.02 -0.40
C HIS A 108 0.57 -20.44 -0.44
N TRP A 109 1.10 -20.71 -1.63
CA TRP A 109 2.47 -21.24 -1.79
C TRP A 109 3.57 -20.27 -1.31
N LEU A 110 3.25 -18.98 -1.13
CA LEU A 110 4.14 -17.96 -0.52
C LEU A 110 4.19 -18.01 1.01
N ALA A 111 3.35 -18.82 1.67
CA ALA A 111 3.35 -18.93 3.12
C ALA A 111 4.74 -19.15 3.74
N PRO A 112 5.66 -19.95 3.15
CA PRO A 112 6.99 -20.13 3.75
C PRO A 112 7.90 -18.90 3.81
N VAL A 113 7.59 -17.81 3.07
CA VAL A 113 8.49 -16.66 2.89
C VAL A 113 7.88 -15.32 3.26
N CYS A 114 6.56 -15.23 3.45
CA CYS A 114 5.90 -13.95 3.76
C CYS A 114 4.86 -14.17 4.85
N HIS A 115 5.01 -13.48 5.97
CA HIS A 115 4.03 -13.47 7.06
C HIS A 115 3.91 -12.06 7.63
N ILE A 116 2.77 -11.43 7.42
CA ILE A 116 2.47 -10.09 7.91
C ILE A 116 1.31 -10.17 8.89
N ASN A 117 1.48 -9.56 10.06
CA ASN A 117 0.41 -9.38 11.03
C ASN A 117 -0.64 -8.39 10.48
N PRO A 118 -1.93 -8.76 10.40
CA PRO A 118 -2.98 -7.88 9.90
C PRO A 118 -3.10 -6.55 10.65
N GLY A 119 -3.01 -6.54 11.98
CA GLY A 119 -2.97 -5.32 12.78
C GLY A 119 -1.84 -4.36 12.39
N LEU A 120 -0.62 -4.86 12.22
CA LEU A 120 0.53 -4.04 11.77
C LEU A 120 0.29 -3.46 10.37
N LEU A 121 -0.22 -4.29 9.45
CA LEU A 121 -0.52 -3.87 8.08
C LEU A 121 -1.54 -2.72 8.05
N VAL A 122 -2.61 -2.83 8.84
CA VAL A 122 -3.66 -1.81 8.93
C VAL A 122 -3.11 -0.50 9.49
N ASN A 123 -2.30 -0.56 10.56
CA ASN A 123 -1.70 0.64 11.16
C ASN A 123 -0.76 1.35 10.19
N GLU A 124 0.07 0.59 9.47
CA GLU A 124 0.98 1.16 8.47
C GLU A 124 0.19 1.76 7.29
N CYS A 125 -0.87 1.10 6.82
CA CYS A 125 -1.72 1.66 5.75
C CYS A 125 -2.43 2.95 6.20
N ALA A 126 -2.86 3.04 7.46
CA ALA A 126 -3.41 4.26 8.03
C ALA A 126 -2.38 5.39 8.04
N ARG A 127 -1.12 5.11 8.45
CA ARG A 127 -0.01 6.08 8.42
C ARG A 127 0.29 6.56 7.00
N ARG A 128 0.30 5.66 6.02
CA ARG A 128 0.50 5.98 4.59
C ARG A 128 -0.64 6.80 3.98
N GLY A 129 -1.83 6.71 4.58
CA GLY A 129 -3.06 7.36 4.14
C GLY A 129 -3.31 8.73 4.78
N ASP A 130 -2.32 9.28 5.50
CA ASP A 130 -2.42 10.62 6.11
C ASP A 130 -2.86 11.66 5.05
N PRO A 131 -3.97 12.40 5.27
CA PRO A 131 -4.43 13.46 4.36
C PRO A 131 -3.37 14.54 4.07
N GLU A 132 -2.42 14.74 4.99
CA GLU A 132 -1.34 15.71 4.83
C GLU A 132 -0.22 15.19 3.90
N ALA A 133 -0.29 13.92 3.45
CA ALA A 133 0.71 13.33 2.56
C ALA A 133 0.72 13.94 1.15
N GLY A 134 -0.29 14.75 0.79
CA GLY A 134 -0.30 15.54 -0.44
C GLY A 134 -1.59 15.41 -1.25
N PRO A 135 -1.69 16.12 -2.38
CA PRO A 135 -2.95 16.34 -3.11
C PRO A 135 -3.46 15.13 -3.89
N TRP A 136 -2.77 13.98 -3.82
CA TRP A 136 -3.13 12.76 -4.55
C TRP A 136 -3.73 11.73 -3.59
N PRO A 137 -5.06 11.55 -3.57
CA PRO A 137 -5.71 10.51 -2.78
C PRO A 137 -5.48 9.12 -3.39
N ALA A 138 -5.75 8.06 -2.64
CA ALA A 138 -5.51 6.68 -3.10
C ALA A 138 -6.39 6.32 -4.31
N GLU A 139 -7.60 6.87 -4.40
CA GLU A 139 -8.55 6.68 -5.50
C GLU A 139 -8.09 7.34 -6.80
N ALA A 140 -7.09 8.22 -6.75
CA ALA A 140 -6.49 8.85 -7.92
C ALA A 140 -5.57 7.92 -8.69
N VAL A 141 -5.04 6.87 -8.05
CA VAL A 141 -3.93 6.07 -8.56
C VAL A 141 -4.20 5.45 -9.93
N ASP A 142 -5.44 5.04 -10.19
CA ASP A 142 -5.91 4.34 -11.39
C ASP A 142 -6.94 5.14 -12.19
N ARG A 143 -7.21 6.39 -11.79
CA ARG A 143 -8.26 7.23 -12.39
C ARG A 143 -7.76 8.57 -12.92
N ALA A 144 -6.81 9.19 -12.23
CA ALA A 144 -6.29 10.49 -12.61
C ALA A 144 -5.01 10.34 -13.44
N PRO A 145 -4.93 10.94 -14.64
CA PRO A 145 -3.70 10.93 -15.41
C PRO A 145 -2.64 11.78 -14.72
N VAL A 146 -1.39 11.32 -14.77
CA VAL A 146 -0.23 12.07 -14.28
C VAL A 146 0.18 13.06 -15.37
N VAL A 147 -0.08 14.36 -15.14
CA VAL A 147 0.15 15.41 -16.14
C VAL A 147 1.37 16.25 -15.74
N PRO A 148 2.49 16.17 -16.49
CA PRO A 148 3.62 17.06 -16.27
C PRO A 148 3.26 18.52 -16.51
N VAL A 149 3.92 19.43 -15.80
CA VAL A 149 3.81 20.86 -16.12
C VAL A 149 4.52 21.16 -17.45
N ARG A 150 3.93 22.04 -18.26
CA ARG A 150 4.50 22.39 -19.58
C ARG A 150 5.81 23.18 -19.49
N ARG A 151 5.99 23.96 -18.42
CA ARG A 151 7.18 24.80 -18.21
C ARG A 151 7.53 24.86 -16.74
N VAL A 152 8.69 24.31 -16.41
CA VAL A 152 9.32 24.44 -15.11
C VAL A 152 9.89 25.85 -14.96
N ARG A 153 9.51 26.57 -13.89
CA ARG A 153 10.02 27.94 -13.62
C ARG A 153 11.35 27.98 -12.87
N ARG A 154 11.87 26.83 -12.46
CA ARG A 154 13.12 26.67 -11.69
C ARG A 154 14.29 26.35 -12.63
N ARG A 155 15.47 26.92 -12.34
CA ARG A 155 16.70 26.73 -13.16
C ARG A 155 17.41 25.40 -12.88
N ARG A 156 17.23 24.82 -11.69
CA ARG A 156 17.79 23.53 -11.27
C ARG A 156 16.77 22.79 -10.43
N ILE A 157 16.66 21.49 -10.66
CA ILE A 157 15.82 20.56 -9.92
C ILE A 157 16.70 19.38 -9.56
N SER A 158 16.66 18.96 -8.30
CA SER A 158 17.24 17.69 -7.87
C SER A 158 16.13 16.65 -7.80
N LEU A 159 16.28 15.56 -8.54
CA LEU A 159 15.35 14.43 -8.54
C LEU A 159 16.07 13.18 -8.06
N THR A 160 15.37 12.33 -7.31
CA THR A 160 15.81 10.95 -7.12
C THR A 160 15.67 10.17 -8.43
N GLY A 161 16.35 9.02 -8.56
CA GLY A 161 16.20 8.17 -9.74
C GLY A 161 14.73 7.79 -10.00
N GLY A 162 13.99 7.43 -8.95
CA GLY A 162 12.56 7.10 -9.09
C GLY A 162 11.67 8.27 -9.47
N GLN A 163 11.95 9.48 -8.97
CA GLN A 163 11.23 10.68 -9.42
C GLN A 163 11.52 10.98 -10.90
N ALA A 164 12.77 10.80 -11.35
CA ALA A 164 13.13 11.02 -12.75
C ALA A 164 12.44 10.02 -13.69
N GLU A 165 12.37 8.74 -13.31
CA GLU A 165 11.68 7.70 -14.11
C GLU A 165 10.17 7.95 -14.19
N VAL A 166 9.52 8.26 -13.05
CA VAL A 166 8.09 8.58 -13.03
C VAL A 166 7.79 9.81 -13.89
N LEU A 167 8.61 10.85 -13.79
CA LEU A 167 8.45 12.06 -14.59
C LEU A 167 8.67 11.79 -16.09
N ALA A 168 9.61 10.91 -16.45
CA ALA A 168 9.86 10.51 -17.82
C ALA A 168 8.72 9.67 -18.42
N ALA A 169 8.06 8.84 -17.60
CA ALA A 169 6.93 8.01 -18.01
C ALA A 169 5.59 8.78 -18.06
N ALA A 170 5.51 9.96 -17.43
CA ALA A 170 4.31 10.77 -17.38
C ALA A 170 4.04 11.48 -18.73
N ASP A 171 3.12 10.94 -19.52
CA ASP A 171 2.74 11.45 -20.84
C ASP A 171 1.45 12.31 -20.82
N GLY A 172 0.89 12.56 -19.64
CA GLY A 172 -0.39 13.25 -19.46
C GLY A 172 -1.63 12.38 -19.74
N ARG A 173 -1.46 11.08 -19.99
CA ARG A 173 -2.54 10.11 -20.22
C ARG A 173 -2.50 8.94 -19.23
N ARG A 174 -1.31 8.47 -18.89
CA ARG A 174 -1.10 7.35 -17.95
C ARG A 174 -1.43 7.74 -16.54
N THR A 175 -2.08 6.84 -15.82
CA THR A 175 -2.30 6.96 -14.38
C THR A 175 -1.06 6.53 -13.60
N VAL A 176 -1.07 6.71 -12.28
CA VAL A 176 0.04 6.23 -11.41
C VAL A 176 0.19 4.71 -11.52
N ALA A 177 -0.92 3.98 -11.54
CA ALA A 177 -0.94 2.52 -11.68
C ALA A 177 -0.38 2.07 -13.04
N ASP A 178 -0.66 2.80 -14.12
CA ASP A 178 -0.11 2.51 -15.44
C ASP A 178 1.41 2.71 -15.47
N ILE A 179 1.89 3.84 -14.92
CA ILE A 179 3.32 4.14 -14.82
C ILE A 179 4.03 3.09 -13.96
N ALA A 180 3.46 2.72 -12.81
CA ALA A 180 4.03 1.72 -11.93
C ALA A 180 4.19 0.36 -12.63
N ARG A 181 3.18 -0.06 -13.40
CA ARG A 181 3.19 -1.32 -14.15
C ARG A 181 4.23 -1.33 -15.26
N GLU A 182 4.34 -0.22 -15.99
CA GLU A 182 5.35 -0.03 -17.04
C GLU A 182 6.76 -0.08 -16.46
N LEU A 183 7.00 0.64 -15.35
CA LEU A 183 8.30 0.71 -14.69
C LEU A 183 8.66 -0.53 -13.86
N GLY A 184 7.72 -1.46 -13.66
CA GLY A 184 7.98 -2.62 -12.79
C GLY A 184 8.13 -2.27 -11.32
N ARG A 185 7.44 -1.23 -10.85
CA ARG A 185 7.55 -0.68 -9.49
C ARG A 185 6.23 -0.77 -8.73
N THR A 186 6.28 -0.64 -7.41
CA THR A 186 5.07 -0.55 -6.59
C THR A 186 4.29 0.73 -6.92
N SER A 187 2.97 0.62 -6.93
CA SER A 187 2.08 1.74 -7.23
C SER A 187 2.12 2.80 -6.13
N TYR A 188 2.26 2.40 -4.87
CA TYR A 188 2.49 3.29 -3.74
C TYR A 188 3.84 4.02 -3.86
N GLY A 189 4.90 3.34 -4.29
CA GLY A 189 6.20 3.99 -4.54
C GLY A 189 6.11 5.07 -5.62
N CYS A 190 5.42 4.77 -6.72
CA CYS A 190 5.13 5.76 -7.76
C CYS A 190 4.22 6.89 -7.25
N LEU A 191 3.22 6.59 -6.42
CA LEU A 191 2.33 7.59 -5.81
C LEU A 191 3.10 8.58 -4.93
N VAL A 192 4.04 8.10 -4.11
CA VAL A 192 4.92 8.96 -3.29
C VAL A 192 5.76 9.86 -4.20
N ALA A 193 6.38 9.30 -5.25
CA ALA A 193 7.13 10.12 -6.20
C ALA A 193 6.27 11.18 -6.89
N VAL A 194 5.02 10.85 -7.27
CA VAL A 194 4.08 11.81 -7.85
C VAL A 194 3.69 12.91 -6.85
N ARG A 195 3.47 12.58 -5.58
CA ARG A 195 3.20 13.56 -4.52
C ARG A 195 4.38 14.54 -4.36
N ASP A 196 5.60 14.03 -4.29
CA ASP A 196 6.82 14.86 -4.20
C ASP A 196 7.00 15.76 -5.44
N LEU A 197 6.82 15.19 -6.63
CA LEU A 197 6.89 15.92 -7.89
C LEU A 197 5.78 16.99 -8.01
N THR A 198 4.62 16.75 -7.42
CA THR A 198 3.54 17.74 -7.34
C THR A 198 3.92 18.89 -6.40
N LEU A 199 4.48 18.58 -5.22
CA LEU A 199 5.00 19.60 -4.29
C LEU A 199 6.17 20.40 -4.88
N ALA A 200 6.91 19.80 -5.81
CA ALA A 200 7.99 20.46 -6.55
C ALA A 200 7.51 21.30 -7.77
N ASP A 201 6.21 21.40 -8.00
CA ASP A 201 5.57 22.06 -9.15
C ASP A 201 5.97 21.44 -10.51
N LEU A 202 6.20 20.12 -10.56
CA LEU A 202 6.61 19.39 -11.78
C LEU A 202 5.48 18.56 -12.38
N ILE A 203 4.52 18.17 -11.56
CA ILE A 203 3.28 17.51 -11.94
C ILE A 203 2.10 18.37 -11.48
N GLN A 204 1.03 18.41 -12.29
CA GLN A 204 -0.21 19.08 -11.92
C GLN A 204 -0.90 18.28 -10.80
N PRO A 205 -1.49 18.94 -9.78
CA PRO A 205 -2.30 18.24 -8.78
C PRO A 205 -3.44 17.44 -9.43
N ALA A 206 -3.86 16.34 -8.80
CA ALA A 206 -5.02 15.60 -9.26
C ALA A 206 -6.28 16.46 -9.20
N ASP A 207 -7.01 16.55 -10.30
CA ASP A 207 -8.31 17.24 -10.33
C ASP A 207 -9.34 16.42 -9.54
N ALA A 208 -9.80 16.99 -8.42
CA ALA A 208 -10.80 16.34 -7.55
C ALA A 208 -12.18 16.16 -8.22
N THR A 209 -12.44 16.83 -9.34
CA THR A 209 -13.70 16.76 -10.11
C THR A 209 -13.80 15.51 -10.98
N THR A 210 -12.72 14.77 -11.19
CA THR A 210 -12.69 13.52 -11.98
C THR A 210 -13.14 12.28 -11.21
N PHE A 211 -13.38 12.40 -9.90
CA PHE A 211 -13.88 11.31 -9.06
C PHE A 211 -15.41 11.38 -8.99
N PRO A 212 -16.15 10.30 -9.30
CA PRO A 212 -17.58 10.27 -8.95
C PRO A 212 -17.69 10.45 -7.43
N ALA A 213 -18.36 11.52 -7.01
CA ALA A 213 -18.63 11.75 -5.59
C ALA A 213 -19.42 10.56 -5.04
N ILE A 214 -18.93 9.95 -3.97
CA ILE A 214 -19.75 9.04 -3.16
C ILE A 214 -20.91 9.90 -2.64
N PRO A 215 -22.19 9.54 -2.86
CA PRO A 215 -23.30 10.32 -2.35
C PRO A 215 -23.19 10.41 -0.83
N VAL A 216 -22.89 11.58 -0.31
CA VAL A 216 -23.03 11.86 1.12
C VAL A 216 -24.54 11.82 1.39
N PRO A 217 -25.04 10.92 2.26
CA PRO A 217 -26.46 10.93 2.60
C PRO A 217 -26.82 12.31 3.17
N PRO A 218 -27.96 12.92 2.78
CA PRO A 218 -28.30 14.25 3.22
C PRO A 218 -28.34 14.28 4.74
N ALA A 219 -27.55 15.18 5.34
CA ALA A 219 -27.59 15.43 6.77
C ALA A 219 -29.04 15.78 7.13
N ARG A 220 -29.66 14.98 8.00
CA ARG A 220 -30.95 15.34 8.58
C ARG A 220 -30.73 16.66 9.32
N SER A 221 -31.46 17.70 8.93
CA SER A 221 -31.49 18.97 9.65
C SER A 221 -32.05 18.74 11.05
N GLU A 222 -31.18 18.51 12.02
CA GLU A 222 -31.55 18.63 13.43
C GLU A 222 -31.71 20.11 13.74
N VAL A 223 -32.91 20.44 14.21
CA VAL A 223 -33.28 21.77 14.68
C VAL A 223 -32.34 22.17 15.81
N VAL A 224 -31.56 23.24 15.57
CA VAL A 224 -30.64 23.82 16.55
C VAL A 224 -31.46 24.41 17.70
N VAL A 225 -31.45 23.74 18.85
CA VAL A 225 -31.81 24.35 20.14
C VAL A 225 -30.51 24.80 20.81
N PRO A 226 -30.38 26.06 21.24
CA PRO A 226 -29.14 26.53 21.85
C PRO A 226 -28.91 25.86 23.22
N PRO A 227 -27.70 25.37 23.51
CA PRO A 227 -27.39 24.79 24.81
C PRO A 227 -27.17 25.87 25.89
N PRO A 228 -27.52 25.61 27.16
CA PRO A 228 -27.21 26.52 28.26
C PRO A 228 -25.70 26.55 28.56
N LEU A 229 -25.24 27.71 29.04
CA LEU A 229 -23.85 28.01 29.35
C LEU A 229 -23.28 27.07 30.43
N VAL A 230 -22.33 26.22 30.05
CA VAL A 230 -21.56 25.39 30.99
C VAL A 230 -20.12 25.92 31.13
N ARG A 231 -19.73 26.01 32.40
CA ARG A 231 -18.50 26.57 32.97
C ARG A 231 -17.22 25.95 32.37
N ARG A 232 -16.26 26.83 32.03
CA ARG A 232 -14.91 26.54 31.52
C ARG A 232 -14.18 25.48 32.36
N ARG A 233 -14.08 24.25 31.85
CA ARG A 233 -13.14 23.22 32.34
C ARG A 233 -11.84 23.34 31.55
N ARG A 234 -10.72 23.29 32.27
CA ARG A 234 -9.36 23.38 31.74
C ARG A 234 -9.10 22.22 30.77
N SER A 235 -8.51 22.53 29.62
CA SER A 235 -8.00 21.57 28.65
C SER A 235 -7.06 20.60 29.33
N ALA A 236 -7.42 19.32 29.35
CA ALA A 236 -6.48 18.25 29.62
C ALA A 236 -5.63 18.08 28.35
N THR A 237 -4.33 18.28 28.48
CA THR A 237 -3.32 17.96 27.46
C THR A 237 -3.59 16.57 26.92
N SER A 238 -3.79 16.46 25.61
CA SER A 238 -3.80 15.19 24.90
C SER A 238 -2.46 14.51 25.13
N VAL A 239 -2.50 13.41 25.89
CA VAL A 239 -1.37 12.51 26.06
C VAL A 239 -1.18 11.81 24.72
N VAL A 240 -0.04 12.09 24.08
CA VAL A 240 0.47 11.36 22.93
C VAL A 240 0.48 9.87 23.30
N PRO A 241 -0.21 8.98 22.56
CA PRO A 241 -0.09 7.54 22.79
C PRO A 241 1.36 7.14 22.57
N PRO A 242 1.97 6.33 23.45
CA PRO A 242 3.33 5.86 23.22
C PRO A 242 3.43 5.11 21.89
N ASP A 243 4.51 5.39 21.16
CA ASP A 243 4.98 4.66 20.00
C ASP A 243 5.03 3.17 20.32
N HIS A 244 4.07 2.40 19.80
CA HIS A 244 3.97 0.95 20.00
C HIS A 244 4.83 0.17 18.97
N TRP A 245 5.94 0.77 18.53
CA TRP A 245 6.94 0.11 17.68
C TRP A 245 7.75 -0.96 18.43
N GLU A 246 7.34 -1.36 19.64
CA GLU A 246 7.92 -2.49 20.38
C GLU A 246 7.42 -3.83 19.84
N SER A 247 7.68 -4.10 18.56
CA SER A 247 8.11 -5.44 18.21
C SER A 247 9.59 -5.51 18.59
N PRO A 248 10.05 -6.47 19.43
CA PRO A 248 11.47 -6.57 19.71
C PRO A 248 12.17 -6.75 18.37
N VAL A 249 13.03 -5.78 18.04
CA VAL A 249 13.92 -5.86 16.88
C VAL A 249 14.53 -7.25 16.88
N ASP A 250 14.31 -8.00 15.79
CA ASP A 250 14.85 -9.35 15.66
C ASP A 250 16.39 -9.22 15.52
N VAL A 251 17.07 -9.42 16.65
CA VAL A 251 18.52 -9.31 16.75
C VAL A 251 19.19 -10.32 15.82
N ASP A 252 18.58 -11.46 15.54
CA ASP A 252 19.13 -12.48 14.64
C ASP A 252 19.07 -12.03 13.18
N VAL A 253 18.07 -11.23 12.79
CA VAL A 253 18.06 -10.55 11.49
C VAL A 253 19.21 -9.55 11.39
N LEU A 254 19.44 -8.73 12.42
CA LEU A 254 20.52 -7.74 12.40
C LEU A 254 21.92 -8.38 12.40
N VAL A 255 22.10 -9.48 13.13
CA VAL A 255 23.36 -10.24 13.13
C VAL A 255 23.62 -10.86 11.76
N ARG A 256 22.60 -11.45 11.12
CA ARG A 256 22.72 -11.99 9.75
C ARG A 256 23.01 -10.91 8.71
N LEU A 257 22.35 -9.76 8.81
CA LEU A 257 22.58 -8.62 7.92
C LEU A 257 24.02 -8.09 8.06
N ARG A 258 24.50 -7.96 9.30
CA ARG A 258 25.88 -7.52 9.55
C ARG A 258 26.89 -8.51 8.97
N ALA A 259 26.72 -9.80 9.19
CA ALA A 259 27.60 -10.83 8.63
C ALA A 259 27.62 -10.78 7.10
N ALA A 260 26.45 -10.65 6.46
CA ALA A 260 26.34 -10.54 5.01
C ALA A 260 27.00 -9.28 4.44
N LEU A 261 27.01 -8.17 5.19
CA LEU A 261 27.69 -6.93 4.78
C LEU A 261 29.21 -7.02 4.96
N GLU A 262 29.70 -7.66 6.02
CA GLU A 262 31.13 -7.90 6.24
C GLU A 262 31.73 -8.86 5.19
N GLU A 263 30.93 -9.76 4.59
CA GLU A 263 31.36 -10.62 3.48
C GLU A 263 31.46 -9.89 2.13
N LEU A 264 30.97 -8.65 2.03
CA LEU A 264 31.02 -7.83 0.82
C LEU A 264 32.17 -6.79 0.81
N GLU A 265 32.91 -6.65 1.92
CA GLU A 265 34.14 -5.84 2.04
C GLU A 265 35.41 -6.68 1.77
#